data_AF-A0A7S1USI7-F1
#
_entry.id   AF-A0A7S1USI7-F1
#
_cell.length_a   1.000
_cell.length_b   1.000
_cell.length_c   1.000
_cell.angle_alpha   90.00
_cell.angle_beta   90.00
_cell.angle_gamma   90.00
#
_symmetry.space_group_name_H-M   'P 1'
#
loop_
_entity.id
_entity.type
_entity.pdbx_description
1 polymer ?
#
loop_
_entity_poly.entity_id
_entity_poly.type
_entity_poly.pdbx_seq_one_letter_code
_entity_poly.pdbx_strand_id
1 'polypeptide(L)'
;VRCLLGHGGYELATIDKLISHILKNVQNMANDETMNNLIQLFRRHYETGEFKPAAFRHEASYLSDGEHMYAFQYCQVSGQDKAVLHAEYLGVIDDNVEDDDNASEQEAPPTKRPKRSRE
;
A
#
# COMPACT_ATOMS: atom_id res chain seq x y z
N VAL A 1 -23.46 48.58 -7.15
CA VAL A 1 -22.31 47.68 -6.98
C VAL A 1 -22.81 46.39 -6.33
N ARG A 2 -23.10 45.36 -7.13
CA ARG A 2 -23.41 44.03 -6.61
C ARG A 2 -22.06 43.36 -6.36
N CYS A 3 -21.52 43.53 -5.15
CA CYS A 3 -20.33 42.80 -4.74
C CYS A 3 -20.62 41.30 -4.83
N LEU A 4 -19.63 40.54 -5.28
CA LEU A 4 -19.58 39.09 -5.33
C LEU A 4 -19.79 38.49 -3.91
N LEU A 5 -21.01 38.51 -3.42
CA LEU A 5 -21.46 37.77 -2.23
C LEU A 5 -21.61 36.27 -2.51
N GLY A 6 -21.03 35.78 -3.60
CA GLY A 6 -21.21 34.42 -4.13
C GLY A 6 -19.92 33.62 -4.31
N HIS A 7 -18.74 34.23 -4.19
CA HIS A 7 -17.47 33.51 -4.41
C HIS A 7 -16.85 33.03 -3.09
N GLY A 8 -16.57 33.94 -2.15
CA GLY A 8 -15.95 33.56 -0.87
C GLY A 8 -16.83 32.65 0.00
N GLY A 9 -18.16 32.86 0.01
CA GLY A 9 -19.08 31.99 0.76
C GLY A 9 -19.19 30.57 0.16
N TYR A 10 -19.10 30.45 -1.16
CA TYR A 10 -19.04 29.16 -1.85
C TYR A 10 -17.70 28.45 -1.62
N GLU A 11 -16.59 29.19 -1.69
CA GLU A 11 -15.24 28.68 -1.36
C GLU A 11 -15.16 28.18 0.09
N LEU A 12 -15.65 28.97 1.05
CA LEU A 12 -15.72 28.60 2.46
C LEU A 12 -16.59 27.35 2.68
N ALA A 13 -17.78 27.29 2.08
CA ALA A 13 -18.65 26.12 2.16
C ALA A 13 -18.03 24.86 1.52
N THR A 14 -17.27 25.05 0.44
CA THR A 14 -16.56 23.95 -0.24
C THR A 14 -15.40 23.44 0.61
N ILE A 15 -14.63 24.33 1.24
CA ILE A 15 -13.57 23.97 2.17
C ILE A 15 -14.13 23.23 3.37
N ASP A 16 -15.23 23.71 3.96
CA ASP A 16 -15.90 23.05 5.09
C ASP A 16 -16.35 21.62 4.73
N LYS A 17 -16.88 21.45 3.52
CA LYS A 17 -17.27 20.13 3.00
C LYS A 17 -16.07 19.21 2.78
N LEU A 18 -14.95 19.74 2.27
CA LEU A 18 -13.70 19.00 2.11
C LEU A 18 -13.14 18.56 3.45
N ILE A 19 -13.10 19.46 4.44
CA ILE A 19 -12.66 19.15 5.80
C ILE A 19 -13.54 18.06 6.40
N SER A 20 -14.86 18.20 6.29
CA SER A 20 -15.81 17.18 6.76
C SER A 20 -15.60 15.82 6.10
N HIS A 21 -15.29 15.81 4.79
CA HIS A 21 -15.01 14.57 4.06
C HIS A 21 -13.70 13.91 4.51
N ILE A 22 -12.63 14.70 4.66
CA ILE A 22 -11.34 14.21 5.16
C ILE A 22 -11.51 13.66 6.58
N LEU A 23 -12.22 14.39 7.45
CA LEU A 23 -12.47 13.98 8.82
C LEU A 23 -13.24 12.66 8.88
N LYS A 24 -14.28 12.49 8.06
CA LYS A 24 -14.99 11.20 7.95
C LYS A 24 -14.08 10.07 7.50
N ASN A 25 -13.22 10.31 6.50
CA ASN A 25 -12.29 9.30 6.03
C ASN A 25 -11.28 8.90 7.12
N VAL A 26 -10.74 9.87 7.85
CA VAL A 26 -9.82 9.61 8.97
C VAL A 26 -10.52 8.87 10.11
N GLN A 27 -11.76 9.22 10.43
CA GLN A 27 -12.56 8.50 11.43
C GLN A 27 -12.85 7.07 11.00
N ASN A 28 -13.20 6.86 9.72
CA ASN A 28 -13.42 5.52 9.18
C ASN A 28 -12.14 4.68 9.26
N MET A 29 -11.00 5.24 8.87
CA MET A 29 -9.70 4.57 9.02
C MET A 29 -9.39 4.26 10.49
N ALA A 30 -9.57 5.21 11.40
CA ALA A 30 -9.28 5.00 12.83
C ALA A 30 -10.16 3.91 13.46
N ASN A 31 -11.41 3.79 13.00
CA ASN A 31 -12.37 2.78 13.45
C ASN A 31 -12.30 1.48 12.65
N ASP A 32 -11.39 1.37 11.68
CA ASP A 32 -11.20 0.18 10.89
C ASP A 32 -10.54 -0.92 11.75
N GLU A 33 -11.30 -1.97 12.04
CA GLU A 33 -10.88 -3.07 12.88
C GLU A 33 -9.73 -3.87 12.25
N THR A 34 -9.78 -4.09 10.93
CA THR A 34 -8.73 -4.77 10.15
C THR A 34 -7.42 -3.99 10.23
N MET A 35 -7.46 -2.67 10.01
CA MET A 35 -6.28 -1.82 10.15
C MET A 35 -5.69 -1.87 11.56
N ASN A 36 -6.54 -1.80 12.60
CA ASN A 36 -6.10 -1.89 13.99
C ASN A 36 -5.45 -3.25 14.33
N ASN A 37 -6.00 -4.34 13.79
CA ASN A 37 -5.45 -5.69 13.94
C ASN A 37 -4.08 -5.82 13.27
N LEU A 38 -3.91 -5.28 12.05
CA LEU A 38 -2.63 -5.27 11.33
C LEU A 38 -1.56 -4.43 12.06
N ILE A 39 -1.93 -3.31 12.67
CA ILE A 39 -1.02 -2.51 13.49
C ILE A 39 -0.54 -3.30 14.72
N GLN A 40 -1.45 -4.00 15.40
CA GLN A 40 -1.09 -4.84 16.54
C GLN A 40 -0.18 -6.01 16.14
N LEU A 41 -0.48 -6.65 15.00
CA LEU A 41 0.37 -7.67 14.41
C LEU A 41 1.80 -7.16 14.17
N PHE A 42 1.92 -5.98 13.55
CA PHE A 42 3.23 -5.36 13.31
C PHE A 42 3.99 -5.09 14.61
N ARG A 43 3.33 -4.51 15.62
CA ARG A 43 3.95 -4.25 16.93
C ARG A 43 4.44 -5.54 17.58
N ARG A 44 3.64 -6.61 17.56
CA ARG A 44 4.03 -7.93 18.10
C ARG A 44 5.29 -8.48 17.43
N HIS A 45 5.34 -8.45 16.10
CA HIS A 45 6.52 -8.92 15.33
C HIS A 45 7.76 -8.03 15.50
N TYR A 46 7.56 -6.75 15.83
CA TYR A 46 8.65 -5.83 16.14
C TYR A 46 9.19 -6.04 17.55
N GLU A 47 8.32 -6.26 18.54
CA GLU A 47 8.68 -6.49 19.94
C GLU A 47 9.41 -7.83 20.16
N THR A 48 9.14 -8.86 19.34
CA THR A 48 9.84 -10.15 19.38
C THR A 48 11.30 -10.08 18.93
N GLY A 49 11.76 -8.97 18.32
CA GLY A 49 13.16 -8.73 17.97
C GLY A 49 13.69 -9.51 16.76
N GLU A 50 13.05 -10.61 16.37
CA GLU A 50 13.28 -11.32 15.11
C GLU A 50 12.12 -11.06 14.14
N PHE A 51 12.19 -9.96 13.39
CA PHE A 51 11.20 -9.70 12.34
C PHE A 51 11.36 -10.76 11.24
N LYS A 52 10.37 -11.65 11.10
CA LYS A 52 10.31 -12.70 10.07
C LYS A 52 9.29 -12.30 8.99
N PRO A 53 9.73 -11.74 7.85
CA PRO A 53 8.81 -11.18 6.85
C PRO A 53 7.80 -12.19 6.30
N ALA A 54 8.19 -13.46 6.17
CA ALA A 54 7.30 -14.51 5.68
C ALA A 54 6.15 -14.82 6.66
N ALA A 55 6.46 -14.94 7.95
CA ALA A 55 5.45 -15.17 9.00
C ALA A 55 4.52 -13.97 9.15
N PHE A 56 5.08 -12.76 9.15
CA PHE A 56 4.28 -11.53 9.18
C PHE A 56 3.30 -11.44 8.01
N ARG A 57 3.73 -11.76 6.78
CA ARG A 57 2.85 -11.76 5.61
C ARG A 57 1.71 -12.77 5.70
N HIS A 58 1.98 -13.97 6.20
CA HIS A 58 0.96 -15.01 6.37
C HIS A 58 -0.02 -14.70 7.51
N GLU A 59 0.42 -14.03 8.57
CA GLU A 59 -0.50 -13.60 9.62
C GLU A 59 -1.32 -12.38 9.18
N ALA A 60 -0.73 -11.50 8.38
CA ALA A 60 -1.42 -10.35 7.82
C ALA A 60 -2.49 -10.79 6.81
N SER A 61 -2.24 -11.83 6.00
CA SER A 61 -3.23 -12.35 5.06
C SER A 61 -4.50 -12.84 5.73
N TYR A 62 -4.33 -13.65 6.78
CA TYR A 62 -5.44 -14.19 7.55
C TYR A 62 -6.32 -13.08 8.15
N LEU A 63 -5.70 -11.99 8.61
CA LEU A 63 -6.42 -10.85 9.18
C LEU A 63 -7.09 -9.96 8.14
N SER A 64 -6.69 -10.06 6.86
CA SER A 64 -7.16 -9.21 5.78
C SER A 64 -8.38 -9.79 5.05
N ASP A 65 -8.84 -11.00 5.38
CA ASP A 65 -10.06 -11.65 4.85
C ASP A 65 -10.27 -11.48 3.33
N GLY A 66 -9.23 -11.75 2.54
CA GLY A 66 -9.31 -11.63 1.07
C GLY A 66 -9.27 -10.19 0.53
N GLU A 67 -8.91 -9.20 1.34
CA GLU A 67 -8.68 -7.83 0.86
C GLU A 67 -7.39 -7.70 0.03
N HIS A 68 -7.42 -6.75 -0.91
CA HIS A 68 -6.27 -6.42 -1.74
C HIS A 68 -5.17 -5.75 -0.92
N MET A 69 -3.98 -6.36 -0.88
CA MET A 69 -2.84 -5.85 -0.13
C MET A 69 -1.87 -5.05 -1.02
N TYR A 70 -1.38 -3.94 -0.48
CA TYR A 70 -0.37 -3.09 -1.11
C TYR A 70 0.79 -2.84 -0.14
N ALA A 71 2.01 -2.96 -0.64
CA ALA A 71 3.21 -2.52 0.07
C ALA A 71 3.60 -1.11 -0.40
N PHE A 72 3.80 -0.21 0.56
CA PHE A 72 4.30 1.13 0.30
C PHE A 72 5.69 1.29 0.93
N GLN A 73 6.67 1.69 0.13
CA GLN A 73 8.00 2.06 0.59
C GLN A 73 8.27 3.52 0.20
N TYR A 74 8.35 4.38 1.21
CA TYR A 74 8.74 5.77 1.05
C TYR A 74 10.25 5.91 1.27
N CYS A 75 10.96 6.45 0.28
CA CYS A 75 12.41 6.64 0.35
C CYS A 75 12.77 8.05 -0.10
N GLN A 76 13.41 8.83 0.79
CA GLN A 76 13.90 10.16 0.46
C GLN A 76 15.22 10.05 -0.32
N VAL A 77 15.33 10.77 -1.43
CA VAL A 77 16.54 10.74 -2.27
C VAL A 77 17.62 11.55 -1.56
N SER A 78 18.72 10.88 -1.19
CA SER A 78 19.80 11.53 -0.43
C SER A 78 20.31 12.79 -1.15
N GLY A 79 20.35 13.90 -0.41
CA GLY A 79 20.84 15.19 -0.92
C GLY A 79 19.88 15.95 -1.86
N GLN A 80 18.63 15.49 -2.03
CA GLN A 80 17.62 16.19 -2.82
C GLN A 80 16.32 16.37 -2.04
N ASP A 81 15.60 17.46 -2.30
CA ASP A 81 14.22 17.64 -1.83
C ASP A 81 13.25 16.85 -2.73
N LYS A 82 13.48 15.54 -2.81
CA LYS A 82 12.68 14.60 -3.61
C LYS A 82 12.53 13.31 -2.83
N ALA A 83 11.40 12.66 -3.01
CA ALA A 83 11.13 11.34 -2.46
C ALA A 83 10.53 10.43 -3.53
N VAL A 84 10.80 9.14 -3.37
CA VAL A 84 10.23 8.07 -4.18
C VAL A 84 9.27 7.29 -3.29
N LEU A 85 8.03 7.17 -3.74
CA LEU A 85 7.07 6.22 -3.17
C LEU A 85 7.01 5.02 -4.11
N HIS A 86 7.54 3.89 -3.67
CA HIS A 86 7.32 2.61 -4.34
C HIS A 86 6.03 2.00 -3.80
N ALA A 87 5.10 1.69 -4.70
CA ALA A 87 3.86 0.99 -4.38
C ALA A 87 3.85 -0.32 -5.14
N GLU A 88 3.80 -1.43 -4.42
CA GLU A 88 3.76 -2.79 -4.97
C GLU A 88 2.43 -3.44 -4.59
N TYR A 89 1.77 -4.03 -5.59
CA TYR A 89 0.57 -4.83 -5.36
C TYR A 89 0.99 -6.25 -4.95
N LEU A 90 0.58 -6.67 -3.76
CA LEU A 90 0.97 -7.97 -3.19
C LEU A 90 -0.03 -9.10 -3.50
N GLY A 91 -1.18 -8.77 -4.10
CA GLY A 91 -2.25 -9.73 -4.38
C GLY A 91 -3.38 -9.69 -3.34
N VAL A 92 -4.28 -10.65 -3.52
CA VAL A 92 -5.25 -11.08 -2.49
C VAL A 92 -4.66 -12.35 -1.91
N ILE A 93 -4.47 -12.39 -0.60
CA ILE A 93 -4.05 -13.60 0.08
C ILE A 93 -5.29 -14.19 0.74
N ASP A 94 -6.00 -15.03 -0.01
CA ASP A 94 -7.21 -15.75 0.43
C ASP A 94 -6.81 -17.16 0.87
N ASP A 95 -7.38 -17.62 1.99
CA ASP A 95 -7.17 -18.98 2.51
C ASP A 95 -7.90 -20.05 1.66
N ASN A 96 -8.74 -19.65 0.69
CA ASN A 96 -9.45 -20.55 -0.23
C ASN A 96 -8.68 -20.92 -1.50
N VAL A 97 -7.38 -20.64 -1.59
CA VAL A 97 -6.56 -21.28 -2.60
C VAL A 97 -6.31 -22.72 -2.16
N GLU A 98 -7.28 -23.60 -2.43
CA GLU A 98 -6.98 -25.02 -2.61
C GLU A 98 -5.76 -25.09 -3.54
N ASP A 99 -4.74 -25.84 -3.13
CA ASP A 99 -3.49 -26.07 -3.87
C ASP A 99 -3.77 -26.37 -5.36
N ASP A 100 -3.87 -25.33 -6.19
CA ASP A 100 -3.77 -25.47 -7.64
C ASP A 100 -2.28 -25.39 -7.93
N ASP A 101 -1.65 -26.55 -7.80
CA ASP A 101 -0.39 -26.91 -8.45
C ASP A 101 -0.50 -26.61 -9.95
N ASN A 102 -0.39 -25.34 -10.33
CA ASN A 102 -0.28 -24.92 -11.72
C ASN A 102 0.92 -24.01 -11.86
N ALA A 103 2.04 -24.67 -12.12
CA ALA A 103 3.29 -24.09 -12.57
C ALA A 103 3.04 -23.04 -13.67
N SER A 104 3.09 -21.76 -13.30
CA SER A 104 3.39 -20.72 -14.28
C SER A 104 4.89 -20.72 -14.51
N GLU A 105 5.33 -21.52 -15.47
CA GLU A 105 6.59 -21.31 -16.15
C GLU A 105 6.62 -19.86 -16.66
N GLN A 106 7.27 -18.97 -15.91
CA GLN A 106 7.65 -17.67 -16.44
C GLN A 106 8.74 -17.92 -17.49
N GLU A 107 8.30 -17.96 -18.75
CA GLU A 107 9.15 -17.99 -19.93
C GLU A 107 10.11 -16.81 -19.89
N ALA A 108 11.37 -17.07 -19.52
CA ALA A 108 12.41 -16.05 -19.50
C ALA A 108 12.62 -15.49 -20.92
N PRO A 109 12.66 -14.16 -21.12
CA PRO A 109 12.88 -13.61 -22.46
C PRO A 109 14.27 -14.02 -22.98
N PRO A 110 14.40 -14.41 -24.27
CA PRO A 110 15.64 -14.93 -24.81
C PRO A 110 16.72 -13.85 -24.81
N THR A 111 17.68 -13.97 -23.90
CA THR A 111 18.89 -13.15 -23.87
C THR A 111 19.80 -13.57 -25.03
N LYS A 112 19.74 -12.84 -26.15
CA LYS A 112 20.75 -12.89 -27.20
C LYS A 112 22.09 -12.41 -26.63
N ARG A 113 22.93 -13.34 -26.16
CA ARG A 113 24.33 -13.06 -25.82
C ARG A 113 25.10 -12.65 -27.08
N PRO A 114 25.81 -11.51 -27.11
CA PRO A 114 26.72 -11.20 -28.20
C PRO A 114 27.95 -12.11 -28.14
N LYS A 115 28.32 -12.66 -29.32
CA LYS A 115 29.53 -13.46 -29.53
C LYS A 115 30.77 -12.63 -29.18
N ARG A 116 31.54 -13.07 -28.18
CA ARG A 116 32.89 -12.55 -27.92
C ARG A 116 33.79 -12.98 -29.07
N SER A 117 34.33 -12.03 -29.82
CA SER A 117 35.38 -12.25 -30.82
C SER A 117 36.66 -12.72 -30.10
N ARG A 118 37.27 -13.78 -30.64
CA ARG A 118 38.62 -14.21 -30.32
C ARG A 118 39.61 -13.22 -30.93
N GLU A 119 40.52 -12.70 -30.11
CA GLU A 119 41.91 -12.42 -30.48
C GLU A 119 42.80 -13.01 -29.39
#